data_AF-A0A0Q4V1T6-F1
#
_entry.id   AF-A0A0Q4V1T6-F1
#
_cell.length_a   1.000
_cell.length_b   1.000
_cell.length_c   1.000
_cell.angle_alpha   90.00
_cell.angle_beta   90.00
_cell.angle_gamma   90.00
#
_symmetry.space_group_name_H-M   'P 1'
#
loop_
_entity.id
_entity.type
_entity.pdbx_description
1 polymer ?
#
loop_
_entity_poly.entity_id
_entity_poly.type
_entity_poly.pdbx_seq_one_letter_code
_entity_poly.pdbx_strand_id
1 'polypeptide(L)'
;MSDADARMDRLRKAARYRFAQQVEAEERAGVEPRSRSLDPDEVRAERRLQGARDMVAHANALIDDGLERGVFEDNPLRGKPLPDNDGRHDPDWWIKRYVEREELTGLGPPALALRKEDAELDDRLDAEPGEARVREIVQDFDDRVIEARRQLLGGPPVVTRVRDVEVEVARWRDRREARLALERSAADEQAVADAAERRRRRWWRRARSR
;
A
#
# COMPACT_ATOMS: atom_id res chain seq x y z
N MET A 1 -40.33 30.77 -27.37
CA MET A 1 -40.73 29.43 -26.86
C MET A 1 -41.65 28.81 -27.89
N SER A 2 -41.35 27.58 -28.34
CA SER A 2 -42.21 26.87 -29.29
C SER A 2 -43.49 26.41 -28.59
N ASP A 3 -44.63 26.34 -29.29
CA ASP A 3 -45.88 25.80 -28.75
C ASP A 3 -45.72 24.34 -28.26
N ALA A 4 -44.79 23.60 -28.89
CA ALA A 4 -44.37 22.28 -28.44
C ALA A 4 -43.71 22.29 -27.05
N ASP A 5 -42.88 23.30 -26.75
CA ASP A 5 -42.21 23.44 -25.44
C ASP A 5 -43.22 23.77 -24.35
N ALA A 6 -44.19 24.64 -24.65
CA ALA A 6 -45.25 25.03 -23.72
C ALA A 6 -46.19 23.85 -23.41
N ARG A 7 -46.53 23.02 -24.41
CA ARG A 7 -47.28 21.78 -24.20
C ARG A 7 -46.48 20.79 -23.33
N MET A 8 -45.18 20.67 -23.57
CA MET A 8 -44.33 19.76 -22.81
C MET A 8 -44.14 20.19 -21.35
N ASP A 9 -44.01 21.49 -21.10
CA ASP A 9 -43.93 22.04 -19.75
C ASP A 9 -45.23 21.79 -18.94
N ARG A 10 -46.39 21.97 -19.57
CA ARG A 10 -47.69 21.63 -18.96
C ARG A 10 -47.80 20.16 -18.60
N LEU A 11 -47.32 19.26 -19.47
CA LEU A 11 -47.31 17.81 -19.21
C LEU A 11 -46.38 17.45 -18.05
N ARG A 12 -45.18 18.05 -17.98
CA ARG A 12 -44.24 17.87 -16.86
C ARG A 12 -44.84 18.38 -15.54
N LYS A 13 -45.48 19.55 -15.54
CA LYS A 13 -46.14 20.12 -14.36
C LYS A 13 -47.30 19.24 -13.89
N ALA A 14 -48.13 18.73 -14.81
CA ALA A 14 -49.21 17.80 -14.49
C ALA A 14 -48.68 16.46 -13.94
N ALA A 15 -47.57 15.94 -14.49
CA ALA A 15 -46.93 14.72 -14.00
C ALA A 15 -46.39 14.88 -12.57
N ARG A 16 -45.69 16.00 -12.28
CA ARG A 16 -45.20 16.33 -10.93
C ARG A 16 -46.35 16.46 -9.93
N TYR A 17 -47.44 17.14 -10.31
CA TYR A 17 -48.61 17.29 -9.44
C TYR A 17 -49.28 15.96 -9.11
N ARG A 18 -49.47 15.08 -10.10
CA ARG A 18 -50.05 13.75 -9.86
C ARG A 18 -49.16 12.87 -8.97
N PHE A 19 -47.85 12.94 -9.16
CA PHE A 19 -46.91 12.21 -8.33
C PHE A 19 -46.91 12.72 -6.88
N ALA A 20 -46.95 14.03 -6.67
CA ALA A 20 -47.09 14.61 -5.33
C ALA A 20 -48.36 14.11 -4.62
N GLN A 21 -49.50 14.08 -5.33
CA GLN A 21 -50.75 13.51 -4.81
C GLN A 21 -50.65 12.03 -4.46
N GLN A 22 -49.90 11.26 -5.26
CA GLN A 22 -49.64 9.84 -4.98
C GLN A 22 -48.79 9.66 -3.71
N VAL A 23 -47.69 10.40 -3.59
CA VAL A 23 -46.81 10.37 -2.40
C VAL A 23 -47.59 10.73 -1.14
N GLU A 24 -48.39 11.81 -1.18
CA GLU A 24 -49.24 12.21 -0.05
C GLU A 24 -50.30 11.15 0.32
N ALA A 25 -50.78 10.38 -0.67
CA ALA A 25 -51.73 9.29 -0.43
C ALA A 25 -51.04 8.06 0.19
N GLU A 26 -49.83 7.72 -0.27
CA GLU A 26 -49.00 6.64 0.30
C GLU A 26 -48.63 6.96 1.75
N GLU A 27 -48.18 8.18 2.03
CA GLU A 27 -47.86 8.64 3.38
C GLU A 27 -49.10 8.65 4.29
N ARG A 28 -50.27 9.09 3.79
CA ARG A 28 -51.55 8.98 4.51
C ARG A 28 -51.95 7.53 4.80
N ALA A 29 -51.54 6.59 3.95
CA ALA A 29 -51.75 5.16 4.15
C ALA A 29 -50.67 4.49 5.03
N GLY A 30 -49.67 5.24 5.51
CA GLY A 30 -48.57 4.72 6.31
C GLY A 30 -47.56 3.88 5.52
N VAL A 31 -47.59 3.94 4.20
CA VAL A 31 -46.63 3.26 3.32
C VAL A 31 -45.51 4.22 3.00
N GLU A 32 -44.27 3.84 3.28
CA GLU A 32 -43.12 4.69 2.95
C GLU A 32 -42.90 4.70 1.42
N PRO A 33 -42.99 5.88 0.77
CA PRO A 33 -42.90 5.99 -0.67
C PRO A 33 -41.49 5.63 -1.16
N ARG A 34 -41.40 4.97 -2.33
CA ARG A 34 -40.11 4.56 -2.92
C ARG A 34 -39.21 5.74 -3.30
N SER A 35 -39.80 6.90 -3.57
CA SER A 35 -39.12 8.17 -3.89
C SER A 35 -40.07 9.32 -3.56
N ARG A 36 -39.54 10.44 -3.05
CA ARG A 36 -40.33 11.67 -2.83
C ARG A 36 -40.24 12.65 -4.00
N SER A 37 -39.35 12.38 -4.96
CA SER A 37 -39.12 13.21 -6.15
C SER A 37 -39.28 12.43 -7.46
N LEU A 38 -39.58 13.16 -8.55
CA LEU A 38 -39.50 12.67 -9.94
C LEU A 38 -38.26 13.19 -10.67
N ASP A 39 -37.51 14.10 -10.04
CA ASP A 39 -36.30 14.63 -10.65
C ASP A 39 -35.21 13.54 -10.63
N PRO A 40 -34.63 13.17 -11.79
CA PRO A 40 -33.65 12.09 -11.84
C PRO A 40 -32.42 12.31 -10.95
N ASP A 41 -32.02 13.56 -10.68
CA ASP A 41 -30.88 13.85 -9.80
C ASP A 41 -31.24 13.64 -8.32
N GLU A 42 -32.43 14.08 -7.92
CA GLU A 42 -32.95 13.89 -6.56
C GLU A 42 -33.19 12.41 -6.26
N VAL A 43 -33.80 11.66 -7.18
CA VAL A 43 -34.01 10.20 -7.05
C VAL A 43 -32.68 9.46 -6.88
N ARG A 44 -31.65 9.86 -7.63
CA ARG A 44 -30.30 9.29 -7.49
C ARG A 44 -29.68 9.61 -6.12
N ALA A 45 -29.89 10.81 -5.60
CA ALA A 45 -29.42 11.19 -4.26
C ALA A 45 -30.16 10.44 -3.15
N GLU A 46 -31.48 10.33 -3.23
CA GLU A 46 -32.32 9.54 -2.31
C GLU A 46 -31.87 8.09 -2.25
N ARG A 47 -31.64 7.45 -3.41
CA ARG A 47 -31.14 6.08 -3.47
C ARG A 47 -29.77 5.91 -2.82
N ARG A 48 -28.86 6.87 -3.01
CA ARG A 48 -27.53 6.86 -2.34
C ARG A 48 -27.66 6.94 -0.83
N LEU A 49 -28.53 7.83 -0.33
CA LEU A 49 -28.79 7.97 1.09
C LEU A 49 -29.43 6.71 1.68
N GLN A 50 -30.39 6.10 0.97
CA GLN A 50 -31.01 4.85 1.40
C GLN A 50 -29.98 3.71 1.45
N GLY A 51 -29.16 3.54 0.41
CA GLY A 51 -28.09 2.55 0.41
C GLY A 51 -27.08 2.77 1.55
N ALA A 52 -26.75 4.02 1.88
CA ALA A 52 -25.90 4.33 3.03
C ALA A 52 -26.56 3.98 4.37
N ARG A 53 -27.86 4.25 4.54
CA ARG A 53 -28.62 3.87 5.75
C ARG A 53 -28.72 2.36 5.90
N ASP A 54 -29.01 1.65 4.82
CA ASP A 54 -29.09 0.19 4.81
C ASP A 54 -27.73 -0.43 5.18
N MET A 55 -26.63 0.15 4.68
CA MET A 55 -25.27 -0.25 5.06
C MET A 55 -24.98 -0.02 6.55
N VAL A 56 -25.37 1.13 7.11
CA VAL A 56 -25.19 1.41 8.55
C VAL A 56 -26.04 0.47 9.40
N ALA A 57 -27.30 0.24 9.01
CA ALA A 57 -28.18 -0.68 9.71
C ALA A 57 -27.63 -2.11 9.67
N HIS A 58 -27.12 -2.54 8.52
CA HIS A 58 -26.47 -3.84 8.36
C HIS A 58 -25.19 -3.95 9.22
N ALA A 59 -24.34 -2.92 9.20
CA ALA A 59 -23.13 -2.88 10.01
C ALA A 59 -23.45 -2.96 11.51
N ASN A 60 -24.45 -2.22 11.98
CA ASN A 60 -24.89 -2.28 13.37
C ASN A 60 -25.43 -3.66 13.73
N ALA A 61 -26.25 -4.28 12.87
CA ALA A 61 -26.74 -5.63 13.09
C ALA A 61 -25.60 -6.67 13.20
N LEU A 62 -24.53 -6.52 12.41
CA LEU A 62 -23.34 -7.38 12.52
C LEU A 62 -22.55 -7.12 13.81
N ILE A 63 -22.49 -5.87 14.28
CA ILE A 63 -21.87 -5.52 15.55
C ILE A 63 -22.65 -6.16 16.70
N ASP A 64 -23.98 -6.07 16.68
CA ASP A 64 -24.86 -6.65 17.70
C ASP A 64 -24.72 -8.18 17.75
N ASP A 65 -24.74 -8.87 16.59
CA ASP A 65 -24.45 -10.32 16.50
C ASP A 65 -23.07 -10.67 17.08
N GLY A 66 -22.05 -9.87 16.75
CA GLY A 66 -20.70 -10.04 17.28
C GLY A 66 -20.63 -9.89 18.81
N LEU A 67 -21.35 -8.89 19.36
CA LEU A 67 -21.45 -8.68 20.80
C LEU A 67 -22.14 -9.85 21.50
N GLU A 68 -23.26 -10.35 20.96
CA GLU A 68 -23.97 -11.52 21.49
C GLU A 68 -23.09 -12.78 21.51
N ARG A 69 -22.23 -12.94 20.50
CA ARG A 69 -21.28 -14.06 20.38
C ARG A 69 -20.01 -13.86 21.21
N GLY A 70 -19.83 -12.70 21.83
CA GLY A 70 -18.66 -12.38 22.65
C GLY A 70 -17.35 -12.26 21.86
N VAL A 71 -17.38 -11.97 20.55
CA VAL A 71 -16.15 -11.89 19.73
C VAL A 71 -15.20 -10.76 20.15
N PHE A 72 -15.68 -9.84 20.98
CA PHE A 72 -14.92 -8.69 21.48
C PHE A 72 -14.44 -8.84 22.94
N GLU A 73 -14.73 -9.96 23.60
CA GLU A 73 -14.40 -10.16 25.03
C GLU A 73 -12.89 -10.24 25.28
N ASP A 74 -12.15 -10.97 24.45
CA ASP A 74 -10.70 -11.14 24.55
C ASP A 74 -9.89 -9.96 23.97
N ASN A 75 -10.46 -8.76 23.93
CA ASN A 75 -9.73 -7.60 23.45
C ASN A 75 -8.65 -7.17 24.47
N PRO A 76 -7.35 -7.24 24.14
CA PRO A 76 -6.27 -6.96 25.08
C PRO A 76 -6.23 -5.49 25.55
N LEU A 77 -6.88 -4.60 24.79
CA LEU A 77 -6.97 -3.17 25.03
C LEU A 77 -8.35 -2.73 25.55
N ARG A 78 -9.24 -3.66 25.91
CA ARG A 78 -10.56 -3.35 26.47
C ARG A 78 -10.42 -2.45 27.71
N GLY A 79 -10.99 -1.25 27.65
CA GLY A 79 -10.96 -0.26 28.74
C GLY A 79 -9.58 0.37 29.01
N LYS A 80 -8.55 0.04 28.24
CA LYS A 80 -7.21 0.65 28.35
C LYS A 80 -7.10 1.80 27.35
N PRO A 81 -6.25 2.82 27.62
CA PRO A 81 -5.93 3.81 26.61
C PRO A 81 -5.31 3.13 25.38
N LEU A 82 -5.56 3.72 24.22
CA LEU A 82 -4.93 3.28 22.98
C LEU A 82 -3.42 3.54 23.08
N PRO A 83 -2.56 2.52 22.87
CA PRO A 83 -1.11 2.70 22.84
C PRO A 83 -0.73 3.73 21.79
N ASP A 84 0.27 4.56 22.10
CA ASP A 84 0.88 5.54 21.19
C ASP A 84 -0.07 6.61 20.64
N ASN A 85 -1.27 6.72 21.22
CA ASN A 85 -2.16 7.86 21.04
C ASN A 85 -1.99 8.79 22.24
N ASP A 86 -1.07 9.74 22.12
CA ASP A 86 -0.73 10.74 23.14
C ASP A 86 -1.83 11.82 23.33
N GLY A 87 -2.99 11.65 22.68
CA GLY A 87 -4.10 12.60 22.71
C GLY A 87 -3.85 13.85 21.86
N ARG A 88 -2.72 13.95 21.17
CA ARG A 88 -2.49 14.95 20.15
C ARG A 88 -3.37 14.53 18.97
N HIS A 89 -4.32 15.39 18.60
CA HIS A 89 -5.33 15.05 17.59
C HIS A 89 -4.67 14.83 16.21
N ASP A 90 -4.27 13.58 15.95
CA ASP A 90 -3.81 13.10 14.66
C ASP A 90 -4.93 12.23 14.07
N PRO A 91 -5.69 12.70 13.07
CA PRO A 91 -6.76 11.90 12.47
C PRO A 91 -6.22 10.59 11.83
N ASP A 92 -4.94 10.55 11.48
CA ASP A 92 -4.29 9.42 10.79
C ASP A 92 -3.51 8.50 11.75
N TRP A 93 -3.65 8.67 13.08
CA TRP A 93 -2.92 7.91 14.09
C TRP A 93 -3.01 6.39 13.88
N TRP A 94 -4.22 5.92 13.54
CA TRP A 94 -4.51 4.50 13.37
C TRP A 94 -3.92 3.98 12.05
N ILE A 95 -3.86 4.81 11.01
CA ILE A 95 -3.23 4.47 9.71
C ILE A 95 -1.74 4.29 9.93
N LYS A 96 -1.08 5.25 10.60
CA LYS A 96 0.35 5.18 10.90
C LYS A 96 0.69 3.92 11.70
N ARG A 97 -0.10 3.64 12.74
CA ARG A 97 0.03 2.42 13.56
C ARG A 97 -0.20 1.14 12.74
N TYR A 98 -1.13 1.15 11.79
CA TYR A 98 -1.39 0.01 10.92
C TYR A 98 -0.21 -0.24 9.97
N VAL A 99 0.29 0.82 9.34
CA VAL A 99 1.47 0.78 8.46
C VAL A 99 2.68 0.24 9.19
N GLU A 100 2.93 0.71 10.41
CA GLU A 100 4.04 0.25 11.24
C GLU A 100 3.87 -1.22 11.66
N ARG A 101 2.69 -1.61 12.16
CA ARG A 101 2.44 -2.97 12.65
C ARG A 101 2.51 -4.03 11.54
N GLU A 102 1.99 -3.72 10.36
CA GLU A 102 1.96 -4.64 9.23
C GLU A 102 3.18 -4.47 8.31
N GLU A 103 4.17 -3.65 8.70
CA GLU A 103 5.38 -3.32 7.94
C GLU A 103 5.08 -2.93 6.48
N LEU A 104 4.01 -2.18 6.26
CA LEU A 104 3.56 -1.87 4.90
C LEU A 104 4.57 -0.95 4.21
N THR A 105 5.07 -1.41 3.07
CA THR A 105 6.00 -0.66 2.21
C THR A 105 5.30 -0.17 0.94
N GLY A 106 5.89 0.82 0.25
CA GLY A 106 5.38 1.29 -1.04
C GLY A 106 4.14 2.21 -1.00
N LEU A 107 3.66 2.59 0.19
CA LEU A 107 2.51 3.50 0.37
C LEU A 107 2.82 5.00 0.18
N GLY A 108 4.08 5.33 -0.13
CA GLY A 108 4.52 6.71 -0.30
C GLY A 108 4.26 7.25 -1.70
N PRO A 109 4.22 8.59 -1.88
CA PRO A 109 4.27 9.21 -3.20
C PRO A 109 5.43 8.63 -4.03
N PRO A 110 5.25 8.42 -5.36
CA PRO A 110 6.27 7.80 -6.22
C PRO A 110 7.66 8.45 -6.09
N ALA A 111 7.70 9.78 -5.93
CA ALA A 111 8.94 10.52 -5.75
C ALA A 111 9.76 10.10 -4.50
N LEU A 112 9.09 9.73 -3.41
CA LEU A 112 9.76 9.27 -2.18
C LEU A 112 10.13 7.80 -2.27
N ALA A 113 9.25 6.97 -2.86
CA ALA A 113 9.54 5.56 -3.10
C ALA A 113 10.79 5.39 -3.97
N LEU A 114 10.88 6.12 -5.09
CA LEU A 114 12.04 6.07 -5.99
C LEU A 114 13.34 6.54 -5.35
N ARG A 115 13.29 7.50 -4.40
CA ARG A 115 14.50 7.91 -3.65
C ARG A 115 14.97 6.82 -2.69
N LYS A 116 14.04 6.14 -2.03
CA LYS A 116 14.36 5.01 -1.17
C LYS A 116 14.96 3.87 -1.99
N GLU A 117 14.32 3.52 -3.10
CA GLU A 117 14.82 2.50 -4.02
C GLU A 117 16.20 2.85 -4.58
N ASP A 118 16.46 4.11 -4.96
CA ASP A 118 17.79 4.56 -5.41
C ASP A 118 18.87 4.36 -4.34
N ALA A 119 18.54 4.59 -3.06
CA ALA A 119 19.47 4.38 -1.95
C ALA A 119 19.76 2.89 -1.69
N GLU A 120 18.79 2.02 -1.93
CA GLU A 120 18.89 0.56 -1.73
C GLU A 120 19.38 -0.18 -2.99
N LEU A 121 19.49 0.51 -4.13
CA LEU A 121 19.75 -0.11 -5.42
C LEU A 121 21.11 -0.81 -5.46
N ASP A 122 22.15 -0.21 -4.90
CA ASP A 122 23.50 -0.80 -4.90
C ASP A 122 23.53 -2.15 -4.17
N ASP A 123 22.93 -2.21 -2.98
CA ASP A 123 22.83 -3.43 -2.18
C ASP A 123 22.01 -4.51 -2.90
N ARG A 124 20.92 -4.08 -3.55
CA ARG A 124 20.07 -4.98 -4.35
C ARG A 124 20.83 -5.57 -5.54
N LEU A 125 21.62 -4.76 -6.26
CA LEU A 125 22.45 -5.24 -7.36
C LEU A 125 23.54 -6.21 -6.88
N ASP A 126 24.12 -5.96 -5.70
CA ASP A 126 25.20 -6.78 -5.14
C ASP A 126 24.74 -8.19 -4.70
N ALA A 127 23.44 -8.34 -4.44
CA ALA A 127 22.79 -9.62 -4.17
C ALA A 127 22.55 -10.45 -5.45
N GLU A 128 22.55 -9.83 -6.63
CA GLU A 128 22.24 -10.52 -7.87
C GLU A 128 23.44 -11.31 -8.42
N PRO A 129 23.24 -12.57 -8.85
CA PRO A 129 24.32 -13.42 -9.33
C PRO A 129 24.70 -13.16 -10.80
N GLY A 130 23.83 -12.49 -11.56
CA GLY A 130 23.92 -12.43 -13.01
C GLY A 130 23.74 -11.02 -13.59
N GLU A 131 24.57 -10.72 -14.58
CA GLU A 131 24.59 -9.42 -15.25
C GLU A 131 23.28 -9.08 -15.99
N ALA A 132 22.63 -10.07 -16.61
CA ALA A 132 21.35 -9.85 -17.28
C ALA A 132 20.30 -9.32 -16.29
N ARG A 133 20.28 -9.87 -15.07
CA ARG A 133 19.36 -9.44 -14.02
C ARG A 133 19.69 -8.05 -13.49
N VAL A 134 20.97 -7.73 -13.34
CA VAL A 134 21.43 -6.36 -13.01
C VAL A 134 20.94 -5.36 -14.05
N ARG A 135 21.10 -5.65 -15.35
CA ARG A 135 20.61 -4.77 -16.42
C ARG A 135 19.10 -4.58 -16.37
N GLU A 136 18.34 -5.65 -16.20
CA GLU A 136 16.88 -5.59 -16.08
C GLU A 136 16.43 -4.71 -14.92
N ILE A 137 17.07 -4.84 -13.74
CA ILE A 137 16.70 -4.08 -12.54
C ILE A 137 16.98 -2.59 -12.73
N VAL A 138 18.13 -2.23 -13.30
CA VAL A 138 18.46 -0.82 -13.56
C VAL A 138 17.52 -0.23 -14.61
N GLN A 139 17.21 -0.97 -15.68
CA GLN A 139 16.29 -0.50 -16.72
C GLN A 139 14.86 -0.31 -16.18
N ASP A 140 14.34 -1.26 -15.40
CA ASP A 140 13.02 -1.13 -14.77
C ASP A 140 12.95 0.07 -13.81
N PHE A 141 14.01 0.28 -13.02
CA PHE A 141 14.11 1.45 -12.16
C PHE A 141 14.07 2.76 -12.96
N ASP A 142 14.87 2.85 -14.03
CA ASP A 142 14.92 4.03 -14.89
C ASP A 142 13.59 4.29 -15.60
N ASP A 143 12.92 3.25 -16.09
CA ASP A 143 11.60 3.35 -16.73
C ASP A 143 10.58 3.92 -15.73
N ARG A 144 10.60 3.47 -14.47
CA ARG A 144 9.73 3.99 -13.41
C ARG A 144 10.07 5.42 -13.03
N VAL A 145 11.35 5.81 -13.01
CA VAL A 145 11.77 7.21 -12.81
C VAL A 145 11.26 8.11 -13.94
N ILE A 146 11.37 7.66 -15.19
CA ILE A 146 10.91 8.39 -16.37
C ILE A 146 9.38 8.54 -16.33
N GLU A 147 8.65 7.47 -16.05
CA GLU A 147 7.19 7.49 -15.99
C GLU A 147 6.70 8.39 -14.84
N ALA A 148 7.30 8.29 -13.66
CA ALA A 148 6.96 9.16 -12.53
C ALA A 148 7.18 10.65 -12.85
N ARG A 149 8.19 11.00 -13.67
CA ARG A 149 8.41 12.37 -14.16
C ARG A 149 7.36 12.79 -15.20
N ARG A 150 6.84 11.86 -16.00
CA ARG A 150 5.83 12.11 -17.04
C ARG A 150 4.42 12.27 -16.48
N GLN A 151 4.11 11.60 -15.37
CA GLN A 151 2.73 11.50 -14.87
C GLN A 151 2.05 12.86 -14.57
N LEU A 152 2.79 13.95 -14.30
CA LEU A 152 2.27 15.31 -14.00
C LEU A 152 1.11 15.34 -12.97
N LEU A 153 0.94 14.31 -12.13
CA LEU A 153 -0.21 14.14 -11.22
C LEU A 153 -0.22 15.10 -10.01
N GLY A 154 0.60 16.15 -10.04
CA GLY A 154 0.86 17.00 -8.88
C GLY A 154 1.62 16.25 -7.77
N GLY A 155 2.21 17.01 -6.86
CA GLY A 155 3.03 16.50 -5.76
C GLY A 155 4.51 16.90 -5.85
N PRO A 156 5.34 16.49 -4.86
CA PRO A 156 6.75 16.85 -4.81
C PRO A 156 7.49 16.38 -6.07
N PRO A 157 8.40 17.20 -6.63
CA PRO A 157 9.09 16.86 -7.87
C PRO A 157 9.94 15.59 -7.72
N VAL A 158 9.91 14.74 -8.76
CA VAL A 158 10.76 13.56 -8.88
C VAL A 158 12.18 13.99 -9.28
N VAL A 159 13.06 14.11 -8.28
CA VAL A 159 14.47 14.51 -8.46
C VAL A 159 15.44 13.33 -8.57
N THR A 160 14.95 12.09 -8.39
CA THR A 160 15.76 10.87 -8.51
C THR A 160 16.36 10.77 -9.90
N ARG A 161 17.66 10.47 -10.01
CA ARG A 161 18.38 10.43 -11.29
C ARG A 161 18.22 9.06 -11.94
N VAL A 162 18.23 9.04 -13.28
CA VAL A 162 18.40 7.79 -14.04
C VAL A 162 19.85 7.33 -13.97
N ARG A 163 20.09 6.02 -14.08
CA ARG A 163 21.44 5.43 -13.97
C ARG A 163 21.85 4.79 -15.28
N ASP A 164 23.09 5.04 -15.70
CA ASP A 164 23.63 4.39 -16.90
C ASP A 164 23.85 2.89 -16.65
N VAL A 165 23.13 2.06 -17.39
CA VAL A 165 23.13 0.60 -17.24
C VAL A 165 24.54 0.00 -17.36
N GLU A 166 25.35 0.46 -18.32
CA GLU A 166 26.68 -0.11 -18.54
C GLU A 166 27.65 0.33 -17.45
N VAL A 167 27.51 1.56 -16.93
CA VAL A 167 28.27 2.04 -15.77
C VAL A 167 27.94 1.22 -14.52
N GLU A 168 26.66 0.94 -14.26
CA GLU A 168 26.24 0.17 -13.09
C GLU A 168 26.66 -1.30 -13.19
N VAL A 169 26.60 -1.90 -14.38
CA VAL A 169 27.13 -3.26 -14.62
C VAL A 169 28.63 -3.32 -14.37
N ALA A 170 29.40 -2.34 -14.83
CA ALA A 170 30.84 -2.29 -14.57
C ALA A 170 31.13 -2.20 -13.06
N ARG A 171 30.44 -1.30 -12.35
CA ARG A 171 30.57 -1.16 -10.89
C ARG A 171 30.22 -2.45 -10.14
N TRP A 172 29.14 -3.11 -10.55
CA TRP A 172 28.73 -4.40 -9.97
C TRP A 172 29.80 -5.48 -10.18
N ARG A 173 30.36 -5.58 -11.40
CA ARG A 173 31.46 -6.52 -11.68
C ARG A 173 32.68 -6.24 -10.79
N ASP A 174 33.08 -4.97 -10.67
CA ASP A 174 34.23 -4.57 -9.84
C ASP A 174 34.01 -4.95 -8.37
N ARG A 175 32.82 -4.64 -7.82
CA ARG A 175 32.47 -5.01 -6.43
C ARG A 175 32.45 -6.52 -6.23
N ARG A 176 31.94 -7.27 -7.21
CA ARG A 176 31.91 -8.74 -7.18
C ARG A 176 33.32 -9.33 -7.24
N GLU A 177 34.20 -8.82 -8.09
CA GLU A 177 35.58 -9.26 -8.18
C GLU A 177 36.36 -8.96 -6.90
N ALA A 178 36.16 -7.79 -6.31
CA ALA A 178 36.74 -7.43 -5.01
C ALA A 178 36.28 -8.39 -3.90
N ARG A 179 34.98 -8.70 -3.83
CA ARG A 179 34.43 -9.67 -2.87
C ARG A 179 35.05 -11.05 -3.04
N LEU A 180 35.12 -11.56 -4.26
CA LEU A 180 35.73 -12.86 -4.55
C LEU A 180 37.24 -12.87 -4.25
N ALA A 181 37.95 -11.77 -4.46
CA ALA A 181 39.36 -11.66 -4.10
C ALA A 181 39.57 -11.74 -2.59
N LEU A 182 38.73 -11.05 -1.79
CA LEU A 182 38.75 -11.11 -0.33
C LEU A 182 38.42 -12.53 0.19
N GLU A 183 37.41 -13.18 -0.38
CA GLU A 183 37.05 -14.56 -0.04
C GLU A 183 38.19 -15.53 -0.34
N ARG A 184 38.87 -15.38 -1.49
CA ARG A 184 40.05 -16.18 -1.83
C ARG A 184 41.20 -15.96 -0.84
N SER A 185 41.52 -14.70 -0.51
CA SER A 185 42.59 -14.43 0.45
C SER A 185 42.25 -14.96 1.84
N ALA A 186 41.00 -14.85 2.28
CA ALA A 186 40.55 -15.41 3.55
C ALA A 186 40.67 -16.95 3.55
N ALA A 187 40.26 -17.62 2.47
CA ALA A 187 40.39 -19.07 2.33
C ALA A 187 41.86 -19.52 2.35
N ASP A 188 42.76 -18.77 1.69
CA ASP A 188 44.19 -19.05 1.69
C ASP A 188 44.80 -18.89 3.10
N GLU A 189 44.46 -17.82 3.82
CA GLU A 189 44.87 -17.60 5.22
C GLU A 189 44.39 -18.73 6.13
N GLN A 190 43.14 -19.15 5.97
CA GLN A 190 42.53 -20.21 6.75
C GLN A 190 43.19 -21.57 6.45
N ALA A 191 43.50 -21.85 5.18
CA ALA A 191 44.23 -23.05 4.78
C ALA A 191 45.66 -23.08 5.36
N VAL A 192 46.34 -21.94 5.43
CA VAL A 192 47.66 -21.80 6.08
C VAL A 192 47.56 -22.05 7.57
N ALA A 193 46.57 -21.46 8.26
CA ALA A 193 46.32 -21.67 9.68
C ALA A 193 46.03 -23.15 10.00
N ASP A 194 45.17 -23.80 9.22
CA ASP A 194 44.85 -25.22 9.35
C ASP A 194 46.05 -26.12 9.08
N ALA A 195 46.91 -25.78 8.12
CA ALA A 195 48.15 -26.49 7.87
C ALA A 195 49.12 -26.38 9.07
N ALA A 196 49.24 -25.20 9.67
CA ALA A 196 50.07 -24.96 10.86
C ALA A 196 49.55 -25.75 12.07
N GLU A 197 48.24 -25.76 12.31
CA GLU A 197 47.62 -26.49 13.40
C GLU A 197 47.78 -28.02 13.23
N ARG A 198 47.59 -28.54 12.01
CA ARG A 198 47.86 -29.96 11.69
C ARG A 198 49.30 -30.34 11.96
N ARG A 199 50.27 -29.47 11.65
CA ARG A 199 51.71 -29.69 11.95
C ARG A 199 51.97 -29.73 13.46
N ARG A 200 51.41 -28.79 14.24
CA ARG A 200 51.52 -28.77 15.71
C ARG A 200 50.95 -30.05 16.33
N ARG A 201 49.73 -30.47 15.97
CA ARG A 201 49.11 -31.70 16.48
C ARG A 201 49.90 -32.97 16.16
N ARG A 202 50.59 -33.03 15.02
CA ARG A 202 51.47 -34.17 14.66
C ARG A 202 52.73 -34.21 15.53
N TRP A 203 53.32 -33.07 15.87
CA TRP A 203 54.49 -32.97 16.74
C TRP A 203 54.18 -33.41 18.19
N TRP A 204 53.08 -32.91 18.77
CA TRP A 204 52.66 -33.29 20.13
C TRP A 204 52.29 -34.77 20.29
N ARG A 205 51.73 -35.39 19.24
CA ARG A 205 51.45 -36.85 19.26
C ARG A 205 52.72 -37.69 19.26
N ARG A 206 53.78 -37.26 18.55
CA ARG A 206 55.08 -37.96 18.56
C ARG A 206 55.83 -37.79 19.88
N ALA A 207 55.63 -36.67 20.59
CA ALA A 207 56.28 -36.41 21.87
C ALA A 207 55.69 -37.21 23.04
N ARG A 208 54.41 -37.65 22.96
CA ARG A 208 53.75 -38.49 23.99
C ARG A 208 53.90 -40.00 23.76
N SER A 209 54.45 -40.43 22.63
CA SER A 209 54.63 -41.84 22.28
C SER A 209 56.07 -42.33 22.51
N ARG A 210 56.86 -41.61 23.31
CA ARG A 210 58.18 -41.97 23.82
C ARG A 210 58.12 -41.98 25.33
#